data_AF-A0AAV4PJM0-F1
#
_entry.id   AF-A0AAV4PJM0-F1
#
_cell.length_a   1.000
_cell.length_b   1.000
_cell.length_c   1.000
_cell.angle_alpha   90.00
_cell.angle_beta   90.00
_cell.angle_gamma   90.00
#
_symmetry.space_group_name_H-M   'P 1'
#
loop_
_entity.id
_entity.type
_entity.pdbx_description
1 polymer ?
#
loop_
_entity_poly.entity_id
_entity_poly.type
_entity_poly.pdbx_seq_one_letter_code
_entity_poly.pdbx_strand_id
1 'polypeptide(L)'
;MSKTSTVFYTVEVGDTKFTILKRYQNLKPIGSGAQGIVCAAFDTVTEQNVAIKKLSRPFQNVTHAKRAYREFKLMKLVNHKNIIGLLNAFTPQKTMEEFQDVYLVMELMDANLCQVIQMDLDHERMSYLLYQMLCGIKHLHSAGIIHRDLKPSNIVVKADCTLKILDFGLARTAGTSFMMTPYVVTRYYRAPEVILGMGYKENVDIWSVGCIMGEMIRGTVLFPGTDHIDQWNKIIEQLGTPSQEFMRRLQPTVRNYVENRPKYAGYTFERLFPDVLFPADSSEHSRLKASQARDLLSKMLVIDPERRISVEEALLHPYINVWYEESEVNAPAPGPYDHSVDEREHTVEQWKELIYHEVLEYEQTHNTLGLGRPMTAHHNSQADGAIEEDCSEDVSDQASNGPAISYSHRR
;
A
#
# COMPACT_ATOMS: atom_id res chain seq x y z
N MET A 1 -29.04 33.78 -10.21
CA MET A 1 -27.67 33.31 -10.51
C MET A 1 -27.05 32.79 -9.23
N SER A 2 -26.84 31.48 -9.14
CA SER A 2 -26.50 30.76 -7.90
C SER A 2 -25.04 31.00 -7.50
N LYS A 3 -24.80 31.28 -6.21
CA LYS A 3 -23.50 31.60 -5.57
C LYS A 3 -22.39 30.53 -5.72
N THR A 4 -22.55 29.52 -6.57
CA THR A 4 -21.68 28.33 -6.64
C THR A 4 -20.93 28.11 -7.94
N SER A 5 -20.99 29.04 -8.90
CA SER A 5 -19.98 29.08 -9.98
C SER A 5 -18.60 29.56 -9.49
N THR A 6 -18.42 29.72 -8.17
CA THR A 6 -17.30 30.44 -7.56
C THR A 6 -16.18 29.54 -7.05
N VAL A 7 -16.44 28.28 -6.65
CA VAL A 7 -15.43 27.42 -6.00
C VAL A 7 -14.83 26.36 -6.91
N PHE A 8 -15.63 25.80 -7.83
CA PHE A 8 -15.18 24.81 -8.81
C PHE A 8 -14.97 25.45 -10.17
N TYR A 9 -14.15 24.81 -11.00
CA TYR A 9 -14.02 25.09 -12.42
C TYR A 9 -13.88 23.77 -13.20
N THR A 10 -14.20 23.81 -14.50
CA THR A 10 -14.17 22.61 -15.34
C THR A 10 -13.06 22.72 -16.39
N VAL A 11 -12.31 21.63 -16.56
CA VAL A 11 -11.27 21.46 -17.60
C VAL A 11 -11.54 20.15 -18.33
N GLU A 12 -11.33 20.14 -19.64
CA GLU A 12 -11.37 18.92 -20.45
C GLU A 12 -9.98 18.26 -20.48
N VAL A 13 -9.93 16.99 -20.10
CA VAL A 13 -8.72 16.16 -20.11
C VAL A 13 -9.01 14.96 -21.00
N GLY A 14 -8.57 15.05 -22.27
CA GLY A 14 -9.03 14.11 -23.30
C GLY A 14 -10.55 14.15 -23.41
N ASP A 15 -11.18 12.98 -23.38
CA ASP A 15 -12.64 12.83 -23.46
C ASP A 15 -13.37 12.98 -22.10
N THR A 16 -12.64 13.33 -21.03
CA THR A 16 -13.21 13.39 -19.67
C THR A 16 -13.21 14.82 -19.13
N LYS A 17 -14.35 15.22 -18.58
CA LYS A 17 -14.50 16.50 -17.87
C LYS A 17 -14.07 16.36 -16.41
N PHE A 18 -13.10 17.18 -16.02
CA PHE A 18 -12.67 17.36 -14.63
C PHE A 18 -13.32 18.62 -14.08
N THR A 19 -14.19 18.48 -13.08
CA THR A 19 -14.76 19.61 -12.35
C THR A 19 -14.18 19.61 -10.94
N ILE A 20 -13.25 20.52 -10.69
CA ILE A 20 -12.34 20.49 -9.54
C ILE A 20 -12.28 21.83 -8.81
N LEU A 21 -11.82 21.82 -7.56
CA LEU A 21 -11.65 23.03 -6.75
C LEU A 21 -10.62 23.96 -7.40
N LYS A 22 -10.89 25.28 -7.40
CA LYS A 22 -9.98 26.32 -7.96
C LYS A 22 -8.59 26.38 -7.33
N ARG A 23 -8.40 25.78 -6.14
CA ARG A 23 -7.08 25.63 -5.50
C ARG A 23 -6.13 24.75 -6.31
N TYR A 24 -6.67 23.79 -7.07
CA TYR A 24 -5.87 22.93 -7.92
C TYR A 24 -5.78 23.54 -9.30
N GLN A 25 -4.58 23.90 -9.72
CA GLN A 25 -4.32 24.58 -10.98
C GLN A 25 -3.38 23.76 -11.86
N ASN A 26 -3.25 24.16 -13.13
CA ASN A 26 -2.31 23.58 -14.09
C ASN A 26 -2.46 22.06 -14.26
N LEU A 27 -3.70 21.58 -14.39
CA LEU A 27 -3.98 20.16 -14.56
C LEU A 27 -3.26 19.58 -15.78
N LYS A 28 -2.53 18.48 -15.57
CA LYS A 28 -1.85 17.73 -16.62
C LYS A 28 -2.17 16.24 -16.45
N PRO A 29 -2.68 15.54 -17.47
CA PRO A 29 -2.88 14.10 -17.39
C PRO A 29 -1.55 13.39 -17.21
N ILE A 30 -1.47 12.49 -16.22
CA ILE A 30 -0.26 11.68 -15.94
C ILE A 30 -0.54 10.18 -15.98
N GLY A 31 -1.81 9.77 -15.90
CA GLY A 31 -2.18 8.36 -16.00
C GLY A 31 -3.67 8.17 -16.30
N SER A 32 -3.98 7.09 -17.00
CA SER A 32 -5.35 6.64 -17.27
C SER A 32 -5.43 5.14 -17.07
N GLY A 33 -6.43 4.66 -16.34
CA GLY A 33 -6.65 3.24 -16.14
C GLY A 33 -8.12 2.90 -15.94
N ALA A 34 -8.41 1.61 -15.74
CA ALA A 34 -9.78 1.12 -15.57
C ALA A 34 -10.52 1.76 -14.37
N GLN A 35 -9.78 2.28 -13.40
CA GLN A 35 -10.33 2.85 -12.16
C GLN A 35 -10.55 4.37 -12.23
N GLY A 36 -9.96 5.05 -13.22
CA GLY A 36 -9.93 6.51 -13.19
C GLY A 36 -8.89 7.13 -14.09
N ILE A 37 -8.98 8.45 -14.20
CA ILE A 37 -7.95 9.30 -14.80
C ILE A 37 -7.25 10.06 -13.68
N VAL A 38 -5.93 10.12 -13.75
CA VAL A 38 -5.07 10.80 -12.79
C VAL A 38 -4.41 11.99 -13.48
N CYS A 39 -4.55 13.16 -12.88
CA CYS A 39 -3.87 14.39 -13.31
C CYS A 39 -2.89 14.87 -12.23
N ALA A 40 -1.72 15.35 -12.62
CA ALA A 40 -0.93 16.23 -11.78
C ALA A 40 -1.61 17.61 -11.72
N ALA A 41 -1.54 18.28 -10.58
CA ALA A 41 -1.99 19.64 -10.39
C ALA A 41 -1.10 20.36 -9.37
N PHE A 42 -1.04 21.68 -9.43
CA PHE A 42 -0.44 22.50 -8.38
C PHE A 42 -1.52 22.93 -7.40
N ASP A 43 -1.36 22.61 -6.13
CA ASP A 43 -2.24 23.05 -5.05
C ASP A 43 -1.78 24.41 -4.52
N THR A 44 -2.49 25.48 -4.87
CA THR A 44 -2.13 26.85 -4.52
C THR A 44 -2.22 27.17 -3.03
N VAL A 45 -2.81 26.27 -2.24
CA VAL A 45 -2.98 26.44 -0.79
C VAL A 45 -1.80 25.86 -0.03
N THR A 46 -1.33 24.67 -0.45
CA THR A 46 -0.18 24.00 0.17
C THR A 46 1.14 24.31 -0.53
N GLU A 47 1.06 24.98 -1.70
CA GLU A 47 2.19 25.28 -2.58
C GLU A 47 2.94 24.02 -3.04
N GLN A 48 2.23 22.90 -3.15
CA GLN A 48 2.78 21.60 -3.53
C GLN A 48 2.10 21.03 -4.76
N ASN A 49 2.83 20.22 -5.52
CA ASN A 49 2.23 19.43 -6.58
C ASN A 49 1.52 18.20 -6.00
N VAL A 50 0.33 17.91 -6.53
CA VAL A 50 -0.54 16.81 -6.09
C VAL A 50 -0.99 15.98 -7.28
N ALA A 51 -1.37 14.73 -7.01
CA ALA A 51 -2.04 13.85 -7.96
C ALA A 51 -3.55 13.82 -7.66
N ILE A 52 -4.38 14.10 -8.66
CA ILE A 52 -5.85 14.09 -8.55
C ILE A 52 -6.40 12.95 -9.39
N LYS A 53 -6.92 11.92 -8.73
CA LYS A 53 -7.60 10.77 -9.35
C LYS A 53 -9.11 11.03 -9.38
N LYS A 54 -9.69 11.11 -10.58
CA LYS A 54 -11.14 11.05 -10.77
C LYS A 54 -11.56 9.58 -10.93
N LEU A 55 -12.43 9.08 -10.04
CA LEU A 55 -12.93 7.71 -10.15
C LEU A 55 -13.85 7.56 -11.37
N SER A 56 -13.58 6.57 -12.22
CA SER A 56 -14.39 6.31 -13.42
C SER A 56 -15.62 5.47 -13.08
N ARG A 57 -16.81 6.07 -13.21
CA ARG A 57 -18.11 5.40 -13.05
C ARG A 57 -18.18 4.50 -11.79
N PRO A 58 -17.90 5.04 -10.59
CA PRO A 58 -17.87 4.25 -9.35
C PRO A 58 -19.21 3.58 -9.05
N PHE A 59 -20.33 4.15 -9.53
CA PHE A 59 -21.69 3.63 -9.29
C PHE A 59 -22.28 2.83 -10.46
N GLN A 60 -21.45 2.30 -11.37
CA GLN A 60 -21.95 1.54 -12.52
C GLN A 60 -22.60 0.21 -12.12
N ASN A 61 -22.06 -0.44 -11.09
CA ASN A 61 -22.56 -1.71 -10.55
C ASN A 61 -22.06 -1.88 -9.11
N VAL A 62 -22.61 -2.87 -8.40
CA VAL A 62 -22.28 -3.13 -6.98
C VAL A 62 -20.78 -3.37 -6.77
N THR A 63 -20.11 -4.06 -7.69
CA THR A 63 -18.67 -4.34 -7.60
C THR A 63 -17.83 -3.07 -7.67
N HIS A 64 -18.15 -2.15 -8.58
CA HIS A 64 -17.48 -0.85 -8.70
C HIS A 64 -17.74 0.01 -7.47
N ALA A 65 -18.97 0.05 -6.97
CA ALA A 65 -19.36 0.88 -5.84
C ALA A 65 -18.68 0.40 -4.55
N LYS A 66 -18.73 -0.90 -4.27
CA LYS A 66 -18.03 -1.53 -3.15
C LYS A 66 -16.51 -1.33 -3.23
N ARG A 67 -15.92 -1.39 -4.43
CA ARG A 67 -14.50 -1.12 -4.63
C ARG A 67 -14.16 0.34 -4.31
N ALA A 68 -14.92 1.30 -4.83
CA ALA A 68 -14.69 2.73 -4.59
C ALA A 68 -14.80 3.07 -3.09
N TYR A 69 -15.80 2.53 -2.40
CA TYR A 69 -15.96 2.72 -0.96
C TYR A 69 -14.80 2.11 -0.17
N ARG A 70 -14.39 0.87 -0.51
CA ARG A 70 -13.24 0.22 0.13
C ARG A 70 -11.96 1.03 -0.07
N GLU A 71 -11.67 1.46 -1.30
CA GLU A 71 -10.49 2.26 -1.62
C GLU A 71 -10.45 3.53 -0.76
N PHE A 72 -11.59 4.24 -0.67
CA PHE A 72 -11.71 5.43 0.16
C PHE A 72 -11.46 5.15 1.65
N LYS A 73 -12.10 4.11 2.20
CA LYS A 73 -11.95 3.72 3.61
C LYS A 73 -10.52 3.33 3.96
N LEU A 74 -9.87 2.54 3.10
CA LEU A 74 -8.50 2.10 3.32
C LEU A 74 -7.51 3.27 3.26
N MET A 75 -7.68 4.19 2.30
CA MET A 75 -6.86 5.40 2.21
C MET A 75 -7.03 6.34 3.41
N LYS A 76 -8.21 6.41 4.03
CA LYS A 76 -8.43 7.15 5.29
C LYS A 76 -7.78 6.49 6.49
N LEU A 77 -7.71 5.15 6.49
CA LEU A 77 -7.26 4.37 7.63
C LEU A 77 -5.73 4.35 7.75
N VAL A 78 -5.05 4.20 6.61
CA VAL A 78 -3.62 3.90 6.58
C VAL A 78 -2.78 5.16 6.50
N ASN A 79 -1.80 5.29 7.38
CA ASN A 79 -0.85 6.40 7.39
C ASN A 79 0.58 5.89 7.59
N HIS A 80 1.32 5.74 6.49
CA HIS A 80 2.69 5.27 6.51
C HIS A 80 3.48 5.90 5.37
N LYS A 81 4.77 6.18 5.60
CA LYS A 81 5.60 6.87 4.60
C LYS A 81 5.75 6.08 3.28
N ASN A 82 5.66 4.74 3.33
CA ASN A 82 5.72 3.88 2.15
C ASN A 82 4.36 3.49 1.58
N ILE A 83 3.31 4.21 1.98
CA ILE A 83 1.94 4.03 1.51
C ILE A 83 1.43 5.40 1.05
N ILE A 84 0.67 5.44 -0.04
CA ILE A 84 0.14 6.71 -0.55
C ILE A 84 -0.90 7.30 0.42
N GLY A 85 -0.70 8.56 0.80
CA GLY A 85 -1.61 9.29 1.67
C GLY A 85 -2.72 9.98 0.89
N LEU A 86 -3.92 10.04 1.47
CA LEU A 86 -5.02 10.86 0.99
C LEU A 86 -4.89 12.28 1.56
N LEU A 87 -4.61 13.26 0.72
CA LEU A 87 -4.49 14.66 1.12
C LEU A 87 -5.86 15.36 1.19
N ASN A 88 -6.75 15.04 0.25
CA ASN A 88 -8.10 15.59 0.18
C ASN A 88 -9.01 14.65 -0.62
N ALA A 89 -10.31 14.77 -0.45
CA ALA A 89 -11.29 14.15 -1.32
C ALA A 89 -12.54 15.01 -1.40
N PHE A 90 -13.15 15.09 -2.59
CA PHE A 90 -14.29 15.96 -2.81
C PHE A 90 -15.17 15.46 -3.95
N THR A 91 -16.38 16.03 -4.02
CA THR A 91 -17.29 15.92 -5.15
C THR A 91 -17.78 17.32 -5.55
N PRO A 92 -17.92 17.63 -6.85
CA PRO A 92 -18.48 18.91 -7.29
C PRO A 92 -20.02 18.96 -7.16
N GLN A 93 -20.67 17.82 -6.93
CA GLN A 93 -22.12 17.73 -6.80
C GLN A 93 -22.58 17.95 -5.35
N LYS A 94 -23.71 18.65 -5.17
CA LYS A 94 -24.14 19.14 -3.84
C LYS A 94 -25.22 18.30 -3.17
N THR A 95 -25.89 17.47 -3.94
CA THR A 95 -26.97 16.63 -3.45
C THR A 95 -26.69 15.18 -3.81
N MET A 96 -27.27 14.29 -3.03
CA MET A 96 -27.11 12.84 -3.19
C MET A 96 -27.69 12.36 -4.54
N GLU A 97 -28.74 13.02 -5.03
CA GLU A 97 -29.36 12.73 -6.33
C GLU A 97 -28.39 13.03 -7.48
N GLU A 98 -27.68 14.15 -7.41
CA GLU A 98 -26.72 14.59 -8.43
C GLU A 98 -25.36 13.89 -8.32
N PHE A 99 -25.02 13.35 -7.16
CA PHE A 99 -23.70 12.79 -6.88
C PHE A 99 -23.30 11.71 -7.91
N GLN A 100 -22.15 11.88 -8.55
CA GLN A 100 -21.66 10.96 -9.58
C GLN A 100 -20.14 10.85 -9.59
N ASP A 101 -19.45 11.95 -9.32
CA ASP A 101 -18.00 12.03 -9.42
C ASP A 101 -17.37 12.11 -8.03
N VAL A 102 -16.31 11.33 -7.84
CA VAL A 102 -15.45 11.38 -6.66
C VAL A 102 -14.03 11.67 -7.13
N TYR A 103 -13.41 12.66 -6.49
CA TYR A 103 -12.02 13.04 -6.72
C TYR A 103 -11.20 12.74 -5.47
N LEU A 104 -10.10 12.02 -5.64
CA LEU A 104 -9.13 11.72 -4.58
C LEU A 104 -7.84 12.48 -4.88
N VAL A 105 -7.37 13.27 -3.91
CA VAL A 105 -6.15 14.06 -4.01
C VAL A 105 -5.08 13.39 -3.15
N MET A 106 -3.95 13.11 -3.77
CA MET A 106 -2.84 12.36 -3.18
C MET A 106 -1.53 13.12 -3.43
N GLU A 107 -0.48 12.70 -2.74
CA GLU A 107 0.88 13.15 -3.04
C GLU A 107 1.25 12.85 -4.51
N LEU A 108 1.89 13.81 -5.19
CA LEU A 108 2.45 13.56 -6.51
C LEU A 108 3.80 12.83 -6.38
N MET A 109 3.98 11.80 -7.21
CA MET A 109 5.20 11.01 -7.33
C MET A 109 5.73 11.13 -8.77
N ASP A 110 7.02 10.88 -8.97
CA ASP A 110 7.70 11.19 -10.24
C ASP A 110 7.48 10.11 -11.29
N ALA A 111 7.47 8.84 -10.87
CA ALA A 111 7.41 7.69 -11.76
C ALA A 111 6.71 6.50 -11.09
N ASN A 112 6.28 5.53 -11.89
CA ASN A 112 5.94 4.19 -11.39
C ASN A 112 7.14 3.24 -11.51
N LEU A 113 7.09 2.11 -10.81
CA LEU A 113 8.19 1.17 -10.78
C LEU A 113 8.44 0.48 -12.15
N CYS A 114 7.47 0.48 -13.07
CA CYS A 114 7.70 -0.03 -14.43
C CYS A 114 8.83 0.74 -15.14
N GLN A 115 8.90 2.06 -14.93
CA GLN A 115 9.94 2.91 -15.51
C GLN A 115 11.29 2.65 -14.85
N VAL A 116 11.29 2.43 -13.54
CA VAL A 116 12.50 2.15 -12.73
C VAL A 116 13.12 0.81 -13.09
N ILE A 117 12.32 -0.21 -13.36
CA ILE A 117 12.77 -1.55 -13.79
C ILE A 117 13.59 -1.50 -15.09
N GLN A 118 13.37 -0.50 -15.94
CA GLN A 118 14.11 -0.33 -17.20
C GLN A 118 15.45 0.41 -17.01
N MET A 119 15.79 0.83 -15.79
CA MET A 119 17.03 1.50 -15.45
C MET A 119 18.04 0.51 -14.86
N ASP A 120 19.33 0.83 -15.00
CA ASP A 120 20.38 0.10 -14.29
C ASP A 120 20.38 0.48 -12.80
N LEU A 121 19.87 -0.42 -11.96
CA LEU A 121 19.83 -0.25 -10.50
C LEU A 121 21.01 -0.97 -9.87
N ASP A 122 21.78 -0.28 -9.03
CA ASP A 122 22.75 -0.92 -8.15
C ASP A 122 22.05 -1.67 -6.99
N HIS A 123 22.85 -2.44 -6.24
CA HIS A 123 22.35 -3.19 -5.09
C HIS A 123 21.75 -2.29 -4.01
N GLU A 124 22.30 -1.09 -3.78
CA GLU A 124 21.83 -0.17 -2.76
C GLU A 124 20.41 0.32 -3.08
N ARG A 125 20.18 0.82 -4.30
CA ARG A 125 18.87 1.28 -4.75
C ARG A 125 17.86 0.13 -4.78
N MET A 126 18.25 -1.02 -5.33
CA MET A 126 17.35 -2.18 -5.41
C MET A 126 16.92 -2.67 -4.01
N SER A 127 17.89 -2.84 -3.09
CA SER A 127 17.60 -3.26 -1.72
C SER A 127 16.80 -2.21 -0.95
N TYR A 128 17.05 -0.91 -1.15
CA TYR A 128 16.30 0.15 -0.48
C TYR A 128 14.85 0.25 -0.97
N LEU A 129 14.60 0.05 -2.27
CA LEU A 129 13.25 -0.05 -2.80
C LEU A 129 12.51 -1.27 -2.24
N LEU A 130 13.18 -2.42 -2.14
CA LEU A 130 12.62 -3.64 -1.53
C LEU A 130 12.33 -3.46 -0.04
N TYR A 131 13.23 -2.84 0.70
CA TYR A 131 13.03 -2.50 2.11
C TYR A 131 11.77 -1.65 2.31
N GLN A 132 11.61 -0.59 1.52
CA GLN A 132 10.44 0.29 1.57
C GLN A 132 9.14 -0.43 1.19
N MET A 133 9.17 -1.30 0.18
CA MET A 133 8.04 -2.16 -0.18
C MET A 133 7.64 -3.05 1.01
N LEU A 134 8.61 -3.72 1.63
CA LEU A 134 8.36 -4.61 2.78
C LEU A 134 7.83 -3.85 4.00
N CYS A 135 8.32 -2.64 4.28
CA CYS A 135 7.77 -1.79 5.36
C CYS A 135 6.31 -1.40 5.09
N GLY A 136 5.99 -0.96 3.87
CA GLY A 136 4.61 -0.65 3.48
C GLY A 136 3.70 -1.88 3.59
N ILE A 137 4.15 -3.04 3.13
CA ILE A 137 3.40 -4.30 3.22
C ILE A 137 3.17 -4.70 4.68
N LYS A 138 4.21 -4.64 5.52
CA LYS A 138 4.09 -4.95 6.96
C LYS A 138 3.07 -4.05 7.64
N HIS A 139 3.09 -2.75 7.34
CA HIS A 139 2.14 -1.81 7.92
C HIS A 139 0.70 -2.14 7.51
N LEU A 140 0.46 -2.51 6.24
CA LEU A 140 -0.86 -3.02 5.80
C LEU A 140 -1.27 -4.30 6.53
N HIS A 141 -0.35 -5.26 6.66
CA HIS A 141 -0.62 -6.53 7.34
C HIS A 141 -0.94 -6.32 8.82
N SER A 142 -0.29 -5.36 9.49
CA SER A 142 -0.59 -5.00 10.89
C SER A 142 -2.02 -4.47 11.09
N ALA A 143 -2.65 -3.96 10.03
CA ALA A 143 -4.04 -3.49 10.01
C ALA A 143 -5.04 -4.58 9.60
N GLY A 144 -4.58 -5.81 9.34
CA GLY A 144 -5.39 -6.90 8.79
C GLY A 144 -5.69 -6.77 7.29
N ILE A 145 -4.91 -5.96 6.55
CA ILE A 145 -5.11 -5.69 5.12
C ILE A 145 -4.07 -6.44 4.30
N ILE A 146 -4.48 -7.40 3.46
CA ILE A 146 -3.61 -8.04 2.47
C ILE A 146 -3.82 -7.38 1.10
N HIS A 147 -2.73 -7.00 0.42
CA HIS A 147 -2.81 -6.20 -0.81
C HIS A 147 -3.30 -7.02 -2.02
N ARG A 148 -2.66 -8.17 -2.30
CA ARG A 148 -2.99 -9.19 -3.32
C ARG A 148 -2.89 -8.77 -4.79
N ASP A 149 -2.73 -7.49 -5.09
CA ASP A 149 -2.51 -6.99 -6.47
C ASP A 149 -1.26 -6.10 -6.57
N LEU A 150 -0.20 -6.45 -5.80
CA LEU A 150 1.09 -5.76 -5.92
C LEU A 150 1.69 -6.03 -7.30
N LYS A 151 2.07 -4.96 -7.98
CA LYS A 151 2.69 -4.96 -9.30
C LYS A 151 3.40 -3.63 -9.54
N PRO A 152 4.36 -3.55 -10.47
CA PRO A 152 5.15 -2.33 -10.67
C PRO A 152 4.32 -1.08 -10.98
N SER A 153 3.17 -1.21 -11.66
CA SER A 153 2.29 -0.05 -11.94
C SER A 153 1.57 0.51 -10.72
N ASN A 154 1.45 -0.27 -9.64
CA ASN A 154 0.82 0.12 -8.38
C ASN A 154 1.86 0.54 -7.33
N ILE A 155 3.10 0.75 -7.75
CA ILE A 155 4.19 1.21 -6.91
C ILE A 155 4.77 2.45 -7.58
N VAL A 156 4.85 3.54 -6.84
CA VAL A 156 5.35 4.83 -7.33
C VAL A 156 6.56 5.26 -6.54
N VAL A 157 7.45 5.96 -7.22
CA VAL A 157 8.73 6.40 -6.68
C VAL A 157 8.98 7.88 -6.95
N LYS A 158 9.87 8.47 -6.14
CA LYS A 158 10.47 9.78 -6.38
C LYS A 158 11.94 9.65 -6.82
N ALA A 159 12.49 10.73 -7.35
CA ALA A 159 13.89 10.83 -7.76
C ALA A 159 14.89 10.58 -6.61
N ASP A 160 14.47 10.80 -5.36
CA ASP A 160 15.24 10.51 -4.14
C ASP A 160 15.14 9.04 -3.69
N CYS A 161 14.59 8.16 -4.53
CA CYS A 161 14.31 6.75 -4.25
C CYS A 161 13.27 6.49 -3.15
N THR A 162 12.47 7.48 -2.74
CA THR A 162 11.30 7.25 -1.89
C THR A 162 10.24 6.45 -2.66
N LEU A 163 9.69 5.40 -2.04
CA LEU A 163 8.68 4.52 -2.63
C LEU A 163 7.37 4.57 -1.84
N LYS A 164 6.24 4.61 -2.56
CA LYS A 164 4.89 4.47 -2.00
C LYS A 164 4.06 3.45 -2.77
N ILE A 165 3.32 2.62 -2.02
CA ILE A 165 2.36 1.65 -2.56
C ILE A 165 1.02 2.37 -2.83
N LEU A 166 0.42 2.09 -4.00
CA LEU A 166 -0.89 2.57 -4.45
C LEU A 166 -1.96 1.46 -4.40
N ASP A 167 -3.22 1.87 -4.57
CA ASP A 167 -4.36 1.05 -5.01
C ASP A 167 -4.70 -0.18 -4.16
N PHE A 168 -5.51 0.06 -3.12
CA PHE A 168 -6.09 -1.00 -2.29
C PHE A 168 -7.42 -1.55 -2.83
N GLY A 169 -7.79 -1.26 -4.08
CA GLY A 169 -9.10 -1.63 -4.65
C GLY A 169 -9.34 -3.14 -4.75
N LEU A 170 -8.29 -3.94 -4.59
CA LEU A 170 -8.32 -5.40 -4.51
C LEU A 170 -7.87 -5.96 -3.15
N ALA A 171 -7.50 -5.10 -2.20
CA ALA A 171 -7.10 -5.53 -0.87
C ALA A 171 -8.27 -6.21 -0.14
N ARG A 172 -7.98 -7.23 0.67
CA ARG A 172 -8.96 -7.99 1.47
C ARG A 172 -8.34 -8.47 2.77
N THR A 173 -9.21 -8.89 3.67
CA THR A 173 -8.86 -9.65 4.87
C THR A 173 -8.26 -11.02 4.55
N ALA A 174 -7.36 -11.49 5.41
CA ALA A 174 -6.90 -12.87 5.48
C ALA A 174 -8.09 -13.86 5.56
N GLY A 175 -8.02 -14.99 4.85
CA GLY A 175 -9.01 -16.08 4.96
C GLY A 175 -10.27 -15.97 4.10
N THR A 176 -10.48 -14.91 3.31
CA THR A 176 -11.65 -14.82 2.42
C THR A 176 -11.45 -15.55 1.09
N SER A 177 -12.14 -16.69 0.92
CA SER A 177 -12.07 -17.60 -0.24
C SER A 177 -12.95 -17.12 -1.42
N PHE A 178 -12.77 -15.88 -1.89
CA PHE A 178 -13.51 -15.41 -3.08
C PHE A 178 -12.65 -15.54 -4.35
N MET A 179 -13.16 -16.28 -5.33
CA MET A 179 -12.56 -16.41 -6.66
C MET A 179 -12.50 -15.04 -7.35
N MET A 180 -11.33 -14.65 -7.84
CA MET A 180 -11.21 -13.44 -8.66
C MET A 180 -11.97 -13.61 -9.98
N THR A 181 -12.69 -12.58 -10.41
CA THR A 181 -13.33 -12.58 -11.72
C THR A 181 -12.28 -12.60 -12.83
N PRO A 182 -12.45 -13.44 -13.87
CA PRO A 182 -11.55 -13.47 -15.02
C PRO A 182 -11.83 -12.25 -15.89
N TYR A 183 -11.15 -11.14 -15.63
CA TYR A 183 -11.08 -10.00 -16.54
C TYR A 183 -9.62 -9.63 -16.79
N VAL A 184 -9.38 -9.01 -17.95
CA VAL A 184 -8.09 -8.61 -18.52
C VAL A 184 -7.33 -7.67 -17.57
N VAL A 185 -6.68 -8.24 -16.56
CA VAL A 185 -5.82 -7.56 -15.60
C VAL A 185 -4.51 -8.33 -15.55
N THR A 186 -3.39 -7.59 -15.43
CA THR A 186 -2.05 -8.15 -15.30
C THR A 186 -2.00 -9.16 -14.15
N ARG A 187 -1.76 -10.44 -14.49
CA ARG A 187 -1.74 -11.57 -13.53
C ARG A 187 -0.33 -12.03 -13.15
N TYR A 188 0.69 -11.44 -13.78
CA TYR A 188 2.07 -11.92 -13.75
C TYR A 188 2.71 -11.96 -12.36
N TYR A 189 2.18 -11.14 -11.44
CA TYR A 189 2.65 -11.01 -10.06
C TYR A 189 1.78 -11.76 -9.05
N ARG A 190 0.70 -12.42 -9.48
CA ARG A 190 -0.19 -13.15 -8.57
C ARG A 190 0.46 -14.44 -8.09
N ALA A 191 0.31 -14.73 -6.81
CA ALA A 191 0.82 -15.94 -6.19
C ALA A 191 0.10 -17.21 -6.68
N PRO A 192 0.76 -18.39 -6.64
CA PRO A 192 0.17 -19.68 -6.99
C PRO A 192 -1.16 -19.96 -6.29
N GLU A 193 -1.24 -19.70 -4.99
CA GLU A 193 -2.44 -19.91 -4.19
C GLU A 193 -3.61 -19.03 -4.67
N VAL A 194 -3.35 -17.84 -5.21
CA VAL A 194 -4.38 -16.97 -5.81
C VAL A 194 -4.82 -17.50 -7.17
N ILE A 195 -3.87 -17.94 -8.00
CA ILE A 195 -4.15 -18.49 -9.34
C ILE A 195 -4.94 -19.80 -9.25
N LEU A 196 -4.62 -20.64 -8.27
CA LEU A 196 -5.22 -21.96 -8.05
C LEU A 196 -6.46 -21.94 -7.14
N GLY A 197 -6.86 -20.75 -6.64
CA GLY A 197 -8.06 -20.60 -5.81
C GLY A 197 -7.95 -21.27 -4.44
N MET A 198 -6.76 -21.28 -3.85
CA MET A 198 -6.52 -21.75 -2.49
C MET A 198 -6.81 -20.64 -1.46
N GLY A 199 -6.91 -21.02 -0.19
CA GLY A 199 -6.77 -20.07 0.91
C GLY A 199 -5.37 -19.45 0.92
N TYR A 200 -5.26 -18.19 1.33
CA TYR A 200 -4.01 -17.43 1.35
C TYR A 200 -3.85 -16.67 2.67
N LYS A 201 -2.60 -16.33 2.97
CA LYS A 201 -2.17 -15.54 4.14
C LYS A 201 -1.40 -14.29 3.67
N GLU A 202 -0.88 -13.52 4.61
CA GLU A 202 -0.12 -12.29 4.39
C GLU A 202 1.04 -12.45 3.39
N ASN A 203 1.76 -13.58 3.46
CA ASN A 203 2.91 -13.87 2.59
C ASN A 203 2.55 -14.13 1.10
N VAL A 204 1.29 -13.99 0.71
CA VAL A 204 0.88 -13.87 -0.70
C VAL A 204 1.51 -12.63 -1.36
N ASP A 205 1.68 -11.55 -0.60
CA ASP A 205 2.29 -10.31 -1.07
C ASP A 205 3.81 -10.48 -1.29
N ILE A 206 4.46 -11.38 -0.53
CA ILE A 206 5.89 -11.72 -0.70
C ILE A 206 6.17 -12.35 -2.07
N TRP A 207 5.27 -13.19 -2.59
CA TRP A 207 5.41 -13.70 -3.95
C TRP A 207 5.45 -12.56 -4.97
N SER A 208 4.56 -11.58 -4.81
CA SER A 208 4.47 -10.42 -5.70
C SER A 208 5.77 -9.61 -5.65
N VAL A 209 6.32 -9.38 -4.46
CA VAL A 209 7.62 -8.73 -4.26
C VAL A 209 8.75 -9.54 -4.92
N GLY A 210 8.74 -10.87 -4.79
CA GLY A 210 9.71 -11.74 -5.47
C GLY A 210 9.64 -11.63 -6.99
N CYS A 211 8.45 -11.55 -7.57
CA CYS A 211 8.26 -11.32 -9.01
C CYS A 211 8.81 -9.94 -9.44
N ILE A 212 8.52 -8.90 -8.67
CA ILE A 212 9.01 -7.53 -8.91
C ILE A 212 10.54 -7.49 -8.80
N MET A 213 11.13 -8.12 -7.78
CA MET A 213 12.57 -8.22 -7.60
C MET A 213 13.24 -8.95 -8.76
N GLY A 214 12.70 -10.09 -9.17
CA GLY A 214 13.27 -10.83 -10.29
C GLY A 214 13.14 -10.08 -11.61
N GLU A 215 12.07 -9.29 -11.80
CA GLU A 215 11.92 -8.42 -12.96
C GLU A 215 12.91 -7.23 -12.92
N MET A 216 13.17 -6.63 -11.75
CA MET A 216 14.23 -5.62 -11.59
C MET A 216 15.61 -6.15 -11.99
N ILE A 217 15.89 -7.44 -11.75
CA ILE A 217 17.17 -8.07 -12.11
C ILE A 217 17.21 -8.51 -13.59
N ARG A 218 16.09 -9.01 -14.13
CA ARG A 218 16.03 -9.54 -15.51
C ARG A 218 15.62 -8.51 -16.56
N GLY A 219 15.15 -7.33 -16.15
CA GLY A 219 14.54 -6.31 -17.00
C GLY A 219 13.22 -6.74 -17.68
N THR A 220 12.74 -7.95 -17.41
CA THR A 220 11.59 -8.57 -18.08
C THR A 220 10.74 -9.37 -17.10
N VAL A 221 9.41 -9.38 -17.35
CA VAL A 221 8.42 -10.12 -16.55
C VAL A 221 8.82 -11.59 -16.41
N LEU A 222 8.82 -12.10 -15.19
CA LEU A 222 9.23 -13.49 -14.90
C LEU A 222 8.27 -14.54 -15.49
N PHE A 223 6.97 -14.33 -15.30
CA PHE A 223 5.91 -15.29 -15.61
C PHE A 223 4.81 -14.63 -16.46
N PRO A 224 5.03 -14.43 -17.77
CA PRO A 224 4.10 -13.73 -18.65
C PRO A 224 2.99 -14.68 -19.17
N GLY A 225 2.06 -15.10 -18.30
CA GLY A 225 0.96 -15.99 -18.66
C GLY A 225 -0.24 -15.30 -19.32
N THR A 226 -0.66 -15.80 -20.47
CA THR A 226 -1.80 -15.29 -21.25
C THR A 226 -3.16 -15.49 -20.57
N ASP A 227 -3.30 -16.52 -19.75
CA ASP A 227 -4.44 -16.81 -18.88
C ASP A 227 -3.99 -17.49 -17.55
N HIS A 228 -4.91 -17.96 -16.71
CA HIS A 228 -4.57 -18.62 -15.43
C HIS A 228 -3.82 -19.95 -15.63
N ILE A 229 -4.13 -20.68 -16.71
CA ILE A 229 -3.54 -21.98 -17.05
C ILE A 229 -2.10 -21.77 -17.52
N ASP A 230 -1.91 -20.86 -18.46
CA ASP A 230 -0.60 -20.51 -18.99
C ASP A 230 0.28 -19.87 -17.90
N GLN A 231 -0.29 -19.01 -17.05
CA GLN A 231 0.42 -18.45 -15.89
C GLN A 231 0.98 -19.55 -14.98
N TRP A 232 0.18 -20.57 -14.66
CA TRP A 232 0.63 -21.70 -13.86
C TRP A 232 1.76 -22.47 -14.57
N ASN A 233 1.64 -22.73 -15.88
CA ASN A 233 2.67 -23.41 -16.65
C ASN A 233 4.01 -22.65 -16.62
N LYS A 234 4.00 -21.32 -16.83
CA LYS A 234 5.21 -20.48 -16.75
C LYS A 234 5.89 -20.58 -15.39
N ILE A 235 5.12 -20.70 -14.30
CA ILE A 235 5.65 -20.84 -12.96
C ILE A 235 6.36 -22.18 -12.78
N ILE A 236 5.70 -23.30 -13.09
CA ILE A 236 6.26 -24.65 -12.85
C ILE A 236 7.38 -25.01 -13.83
N GLU A 237 7.38 -24.46 -15.05
CA GLU A 237 8.47 -24.64 -16.02
C GLU A 237 9.79 -24.06 -15.48
N GLN A 238 9.72 -23.00 -14.68
CA GLN A 238 10.89 -22.31 -14.12
C GLN A 238 11.25 -22.83 -12.73
N LEU A 239 10.27 -22.96 -11.83
CA LEU A 239 10.49 -23.30 -10.42
C LEU A 239 10.30 -24.79 -10.09
N GLY A 240 9.83 -25.58 -11.05
CA GLY A 240 9.56 -27.00 -10.89
C GLY A 240 8.15 -27.31 -10.44
N THR A 241 7.75 -28.57 -10.59
CA THR A 241 6.46 -29.09 -10.11
C THR A 241 6.47 -29.13 -8.57
N PRO A 242 5.45 -28.60 -7.89
CA PRO A 242 5.42 -28.55 -6.43
C PRO A 242 5.31 -29.95 -5.79
N SER A 243 5.52 -30.00 -4.47
CA SER A 243 5.46 -31.25 -3.70
C SER A 243 4.04 -31.85 -3.68
N GLN A 244 3.96 -33.15 -3.37
CA GLN A 244 2.67 -33.82 -3.13
C GLN A 244 1.93 -33.29 -1.90
N GLU A 245 2.65 -32.68 -0.96
CA GLU A 245 2.06 -32.01 0.21
C GLU A 245 1.30 -30.75 -0.19
N PHE A 246 1.89 -29.93 -1.06
CA PHE A 246 1.22 -28.78 -1.65
C PHE A 246 -0.03 -29.22 -2.44
N MET A 247 0.11 -30.19 -3.33
CA MET A 247 -1.00 -30.64 -4.19
C MET A 247 -2.18 -31.21 -3.39
N ARG A 248 -1.93 -31.82 -2.22
CA ARG A 248 -2.98 -32.32 -1.32
C ARG A 248 -3.90 -31.23 -0.76
N ARG A 249 -3.45 -29.97 -0.70
CA ARG A 249 -4.24 -28.82 -0.22
C ARG A 249 -5.10 -28.16 -1.31
N LEU A 250 -4.99 -28.63 -2.55
CA LEU A 250 -5.78 -28.12 -3.68
C LEU A 250 -7.20 -28.72 -3.68
N GLN A 251 -8.16 -27.95 -4.21
CA GLN A 251 -9.50 -28.47 -4.50
C GLN A 251 -9.43 -29.63 -5.50
N PRO A 252 -10.30 -30.66 -5.42
CA PRO A 252 -10.16 -31.89 -6.19
C PRO A 252 -10.02 -31.69 -7.71
N THR A 253 -10.79 -30.76 -8.29
CA THR A 253 -10.75 -30.44 -9.73
C THR A 253 -9.43 -29.78 -10.13
N VAL A 254 -8.97 -28.80 -9.34
CA VAL A 254 -7.70 -28.09 -9.54
C VAL A 254 -6.52 -29.03 -9.33
N ARG A 255 -6.59 -29.89 -8.32
CA ARG A 255 -5.58 -30.90 -8.02
C ARG A 255 -5.37 -31.85 -9.19
N ASN A 256 -6.45 -32.42 -9.72
CA ASN A 256 -6.40 -33.32 -10.86
C ASN A 256 -5.81 -32.62 -12.10
N TYR A 257 -6.16 -31.35 -12.31
CA TYR A 257 -5.54 -30.54 -13.36
C TYR A 257 -4.03 -30.37 -13.16
N VAL A 258 -3.56 -30.05 -11.95
CA VAL A 258 -2.14 -29.83 -11.64
C VAL A 258 -1.34 -31.13 -11.72
N GLU A 259 -1.85 -32.23 -11.18
CA GLU A 259 -1.18 -33.54 -11.16
C GLU A 259 -0.99 -34.13 -12.57
N ASN A 260 -1.88 -33.81 -13.52
CA ASN A 260 -1.78 -34.25 -14.91
C ASN A 260 -0.87 -33.39 -15.79
N ARG A 261 -0.22 -32.35 -15.23
CA ARG A 261 0.76 -31.56 -15.99
C ARG A 261 2.10 -32.30 -16.11
N PRO A 262 2.90 -31.99 -17.16
CA PRO A 262 4.27 -32.49 -17.24
C PRO A 262 5.05 -32.16 -15.96
N LYS A 263 5.85 -33.11 -15.50
CA LYS A 263 6.71 -32.89 -14.33
C LYS A 263 7.96 -32.14 -14.76
N TYR A 264 8.18 -30.98 -14.16
CA TYR A 264 9.35 -30.14 -14.36
C TYR A 264 10.25 -30.20 -13.13
N ALA A 265 11.55 -30.34 -13.33
CA ALA A 265 12.53 -30.25 -12.25
C ALA A 265 12.73 -28.81 -11.76
N GLY A 266 12.41 -27.82 -12.60
CA GLY A 266 12.77 -26.42 -12.39
C GLY A 266 14.25 -26.15 -12.71
N TYR A 267 14.62 -24.89 -12.67
CA TYR A 267 15.99 -24.42 -12.77
C TYR A 267 16.48 -23.94 -11.41
N THR A 268 17.79 -24.03 -11.17
CA THR A 268 18.38 -23.41 -9.97
C THR A 268 18.32 -21.89 -10.08
N PHE A 269 18.36 -21.19 -8.95
CA PHE A 269 18.32 -19.73 -8.95
C PHE A 269 19.58 -19.10 -9.58
N GLU A 270 20.72 -19.80 -9.59
CA GLU A 270 21.92 -19.38 -10.32
C GLU A 270 21.71 -19.42 -11.84
N ARG A 271 20.87 -20.34 -12.33
CA ARG A 271 20.52 -20.42 -13.75
C ARG A 271 19.42 -19.42 -14.12
N LEU A 272 18.44 -19.21 -13.25
CA LEU A 272 17.37 -18.23 -13.46
C LEU A 272 17.90 -16.80 -13.39
N PHE A 273 18.85 -16.55 -12.47
CA PHE A 273 19.46 -15.27 -12.19
C PHE A 273 21.00 -15.46 -12.13
N PRO A 274 21.68 -15.57 -13.28
CA PRO A 274 23.13 -15.69 -13.31
C PRO A 274 23.81 -14.38 -12.89
N ASP A 275 25.06 -14.46 -12.43
CA ASP A 275 25.81 -13.31 -11.88
C ASP A 275 25.89 -12.12 -12.86
N VAL A 276 25.91 -12.39 -14.17
CA VAL A 276 25.93 -11.36 -15.23
C VAL A 276 24.71 -10.43 -15.23
N LEU A 277 23.59 -10.84 -14.63
CA LEU A 277 22.39 -10.00 -14.52
C LEU A 277 22.42 -9.09 -13.30
N PHE A 278 23.31 -9.35 -12.35
CA PHE A 278 23.43 -8.51 -11.17
C PHE A 278 24.39 -7.34 -11.45
N PRO A 279 24.18 -6.20 -10.80
CA PRO A 279 25.15 -5.13 -10.80
C PRO A 279 26.50 -5.65 -10.35
N ALA A 280 27.58 -5.14 -10.93
CA ALA A 280 28.91 -5.43 -10.40
C ALA A 280 28.96 -5.00 -8.93
N ASP A 281 29.48 -5.87 -8.06
CA ASP A 281 29.68 -5.54 -6.64
C ASP A 281 30.42 -4.20 -6.55
N SER A 282 29.74 -3.17 -6.02
CA SER A 282 30.28 -1.83 -5.89
C SER A 282 31.40 -1.82 -4.84
N SER A 283 32.65 -1.98 -5.28
CA SER A 283 33.84 -2.13 -4.42
C SER A 283 33.80 -3.36 -3.50
N GLU A 284 34.97 -3.85 -3.09
CA GLU A 284 35.07 -4.96 -2.12
C GLU A 284 34.40 -4.64 -0.75
N HIS A 285 34.06 -3.38 -0.50
CA HIS A 285 33.48 -2.89 0.75
C HIS A 285 31.95 -2.79 0.76
N SER A 286 31.25 -3.07 -0.34
CA SER A 286 29.79 -3.11 -0.31
C SER A 286 29.30 -4.31 0.50
N ARG A 287 28.48 -4.04 1.53
CA ARG A 287 27.83 -5.06 2.38
C ARG A 287 26.80 -5.89 1.60
N LEU A 288 26.39 -5.40 0.42
CA LEU A 288 25.36 -5.99 -0.42
C LEU A 288 25.99 -6.74 -1.59
N LYS A 289 25.54 -7.98 -1.81
CA LYS A 289 26.12 -8.90 -2.80
C LYS A 289 25.04 -9.55 -3.66
N ALA A 290 25.39 -9.88 -4.90
CA ALA A 290 24.54 -10.67 -5.80
C ALA A 290 24.06 -12.00 -5.18
N SER A 291 24.92 -12.67 -4.41
CA SER A 291 24.58 -13.91 -3.71
C SER A 291 23.46 -13.74 -2.68
N GLN A 292 23.47 -12.62 -1.93
CA GLN A 292 22.40 -12.31 -0.97
C GLN A 292 21.10 -11.95 -1.68
N ALA A 293 21.15 -11.22 -2.80
CA ALA A 293 19.98 -10.90 -3.60
C ALA A 293 19.31 -12.18 -4.16
N ARG A 294 20.12 -13.10 -4.69
CA ARG A 294 19.69 -14.40 -5.20
C ARG A 294 19.10 -15.28 -4.09
N ASP A 295 19.73 -15.31 -2.91
CA ASP A 295 19.23 -16.05 -1.75
C ASP A 295 17.85 -15.53 -1.31
N LEU A 296 17.67 -14.21 -1.22
CA LEU A 296 16.37 -13.59 -0.92
C LEU A 296 15.31 -13.98 -1.95
N LEU A 297 15.64 -13.88 -3.25
CA LEU A 297 14.75 -14.32 -4.33
C LEU A 297 14.32 -15.78 -4.18
N SER A 298 15.25 -16.66 -3.81
CA SER A 298 14.97 -18.09 -3.64
C SER A 298 13.99 -18.39 -2.50
N LYS A 299 13.96 -17.50 -1.50
CA LYS A 299 13.06 -17.58 -0.35
C LYS A 299 11.70 -16.92 -0.60
N MET A 300 11.64 -15.91 -1.49
CA MET A 300 10.40 -15.24 -1.90
C MET A 300 9.64 -16.01 -3.00
N LEU A 301 10.34 -16.50 -4.02
CA LEU A 301 9.76 -17.22 -5.16
C LEU A 301 9.60 -18.72 -4.86
N VAL A 302 8.87 -19.00 -3.78
CA VAL A 302 8.53 -20.36 -3.35
C VAL A 302 7.05 -20.62 -3.64
N ILE A 303 6.75 -21.68 -4.39
CA ILE A 303 5.37 -22.03 -4.77
C ILE A 303 4.51 -22.31 -3.55
N ASP A 304 5.05 -23.08 -2.60
CA ASP A 304 4.33 -23.43 -1.39
C ASP A 304 4.32 -22.25 -0.39
N PRO A 305 3.16 -21.64 -0.09
CA PRO A 305 3.11 -20.52 0.85
C PRO A 305 3.49 -20.91 2.29
N GLU A 306 3.46 -22.19 2.67
CA GLU A 306 3.90 -22.60 4.02
C GLU A 306 5.43 -22.66 4.16
N ARG A 307 6.16 -22.59 3.03
CA ARG A 307 7.63 -22.59 2.99
C ARG A 307 8.21 -21.27 2.49
N ARG A 308 7.36 -20.33 2.09
CA ARG A 308 7.74 -19.01 1.61
C ARG A 308 8.06 -18.10 2.79
N ILE A 309 9.16 -17.35 2.68
CA ILE A 309 9.59 -16.39 3.71
C ILE A 309 8.46 -15.41 4.08
N SER A 310 8.37 -15.09 5.36
CA SER A 310 7.46 -14.05 5.87
C SER A 310 7.99 -12.63 5.59
N VAL A 311 7.16 -11.62 5.80
CA VAL A 311 7.58 -10.21 5.67
C VAL A 311 8.63 -9.85 6.73
N GLU A 312 8.44 -10.32 7.96
CA GLU A 312 9.36 -10.13 9.08
C GLU A 312 10.73 -10.74 8.80
N GLU A 313 10.77 -11.99 8.33
CA GLU A 313 12.03 -12.65 7.99
C GLU A 313 12.71 -11.99 6.78
N ALA A 314 11.95 -11.50 5.80
CA ALA A 314 12.48 -10.78 4.66
C ALA A 314 13.12 -9.44 5.04
N LEU A 315 12.53 -8.71 6.00
CA LEU A 315 13.10 -7.46 6.54
C LEU A 315 14.42 -7.71 7.30
N LEU A 316 14.56 -8.87 7.95
CA LEU A 316 15.78 -9.28 8.65
C LEU A 316 16.82 -9.94 7.74
N HIS A 317 16.49 -10.14 6.45
CA HIS A 317 17.41 -10.76 5.51
C HIS A 317 18.66 -9.88 5.30
N PRO A 318 19.89 -10.43 5.19
CA PRO A 318 21.12 -9.63 5.05
C PRO A 318 21.11 -8.60 3.91
N TYR A 319 20.41 -8.92 2.81
CA TYR A 319 20.26 -8.02 1.66
C TYR A 319 19.36 -6.79 1.94
N ILE A 320 18.49 -6.86 2.96
CA ILE A 320 17.49 -5.83 3.30
C ILE A 320 17.83 -5.14 4.62
N ASN A 321 18.30 -5.92 5.60
CA ASN A 321 18.53 -5.50 6.98
C ASN A 321 19.54 -4.35 7.13
N VAL A 322 20.33 -4.06 6.10
CA VAL A 322 21.21 -2.87 6.09
C VAL A 322 20.45 -1.54 6.20
N TRP A 323 19.16 -1.55 5.85
CA TRP A 323 18.25 -0.39 5.90
C TRP A 323 17.29 -0.43 7.09
N TYR A 324 17.39 -1.45 7.96
CA TYR A 324 16.39 -1.67 8.99
C TYR A 324 16.35 -0.52 10.00
N GLU A 325 15.22 0.19 10.02
CA GLU A 325 14.91 1.20 11.02
C GLU A 325 13.65 0.82 11.79
N GLU A 326 13.77 0.70 13.11
CA GLU A 326 12.70 0.24 14.02
C GLU A 326 11.43 1.10 13.89
N SER A 327 11.59 2.43 13.82
CA SER A 327 10.47 3.38 13.71
C SER A 327 9.69 3.27 12.40
N GLU A 328 10.31 2.71 11.36
CA GLU A 328 9.69 2.53 10.05
C GLU A 328 9.02 1.16 9.96
N VAL A 329 9.73 0.12 10.41
CA VAL A 329 9.25 -1.26 10.38
C VAL A 329 8.08 -1.48 11.33
N ASN A 330 8.15 -0.88 12.52
CA ASN A 330 7.14 -1.01 13.58
C ASN A 330 6.43 0.33 13.84
N ALA A 331 6.24 1.13 12.78
CA ALA A 331 5.40 2.32 12.83
C ALA A 331 4.01 1.97 13.40
N PRO A 332 3.37 2.85 14.20
CA PRO A 332 2.10 2.56 14.84
C PRO A 332 1.07 2.03 13.83
N ALA A 333 0.54 0.84 14.09
CA ALA A 333 -0.48 0.26 13.24
C ALA A 333 -1.68 1.22 13.13
N PRO A 334 -2.29 1.36 11.95
CA PRO A 334 -3.55 2.08 11.87
C PRO A 334 -4.61 1.29 12.64
N GLY A 335 -5.76 1.92 12.92
CA GLY A 335 -6.88 1.20 13.53
C GLY A 335 -7.22 -0.08 12.75
N PRO A 336 -7.81 -1.10 13.39
CA PRO A 336 -8.16 -2.33 12.68
C PRO A 336 -9.14 -2.01 11.55
N TYR A 337 -8.90 -2.57 10.36
CA TYR A 337 -9.85 -2.42 9.26
C TYR A 337 -11.19 -3.09 9.61
N ASP A 338 -12.29 -2.35 9.49
CA ASP A 338 -13.63 -2.90 9.70
C ASP A 338 -13.98 -3.87 8.57
N HIS A 339 -13.76 -5.16 8.84
CA HIS A 339 -14.01 -6.26 7.90
C HIS A 339 -15.48 -6.38 7.48
N SER A 340 -16.43 -5.78 8.22
CA SER A 340 -17.83 -5.82 7.84
C SER A 340 -18.09 -5.09 6.50
N VAL A 341 -17.21 -4.17 6.09
CA VAL A 341 -17.26 -3.56 4.75
C VAL A 341 -17.15 -4.60 3.63
N ASP A 342 -16.39 -5.67 3.86
CA ASP A 342 -16.17 -6.73 2.88
C ASP A 342 -17.30 -7.76 2.84
N GLU A 343 -18.00 -7.94 3.96
CA GLU A 343 -19.09 -8.92 4.10
C GLU A 343 -20.46 -8.34 3.74
N ARG A 344 -20.68 -7.05 3.98
CA ARG A 344 -21.95 -6.39 3.69
C ARG A 344 -22.28 -6.44 2.19
N GLU A 345 -23.52 -6.82 1.92
CA GLU A 345 -24.15 -6.68 0.61
C GLU A 345 -25.04 -5.45 0.63
N HIS A 346 -24.76 -4.51 -0.27
CA HIS A 346 -25.54 -3.28 -0.44
C HIS A 346 -25.87 -3.11 -1.91
N THR A 347 -27.00 -2.45 -2.18
CA THR A 347 -27.32 -1.99 -3.54
C THR A 347 -26.35 -0.89 -3.98
N VAL A 348 -26.36 -0.54 -5.26
CA VAL A 348 -25.54 0.56 -5.78
C VAL A 348 -25.90 1.87 -5.08
N GLU A 349 -27.18 2.13 -4.84
CA GLU A 349 -27.70 3.33 -4.20
C GLU A 349 -27.24 3.45 -2.75
N GLN A 350 -27.27 2.33 -2.00
CA GLN A 350 -26.78 2.29 -0.63
C GLN A 350 -25.26 2.53 -0.55
N TRP A 351 -24.48 1.92 -1.45
CA TRP A 351 -23.04 2.22 -1.51
C TRP A 351 -22.77 3.67 -1.90
N LYS A 352 -23.54 4.20 -2.84
CA LYS A 352 -23.46 5.60 -3.26
C LYS A 352 -23.70 6.54 -2.08
N GLU A 353 -24.69 6.25 -1.25
CA GLU A 353 -25.02 7.04 -0.06
C GLU A 353 -23.88 7.01 0.96
N LEU A 354 -23.35 5.83 1.24
CA LEU A 354 -22.19 5.66 2.12
C LEU A 354 -20.97 6.44 1.62
N ILE A 355 -20.64 6.34 0.33
CA ILE A 355 -19.50 7.09 -0.25
C ILE A 355 -19.76 8.60 -0.16
N TYR A 356 -20.98 9.05 -0.44
CA TYR A 356 -21.33 10.47 -0.41
C TYR A 356 -21.11 11.08 0.98
N HIS A 357 -21.62 10.43 2.03
CA HIS A 357 -21.44 10.89 3.41
C HIS A 357 -19.96 10.93 3.82
N GLU A 358 -19.21 9.88 3.49
CA GLU A 358 -17.79 9.79 3.80
C GLU A 358 -16.95 10.86 3.11
N VAL A 359 -17.25 11.18 1.85
CA VAL A 359 -16.57 12.25 1.09
C VAL A 359 -16.89 13.62 1.68
N LEU A 360 -18.15 13.90 2.02
CA LEU A 360 -18.53 15.18 2.63
C LEU A 360 -17.90 15.38 4.02
N GLU A 361 -17.89 14.35 4.85
CA GLU A 361 -17.24 14.39 6.16
C GLU A 361 -15.73 14.64 6.02
N TYR A 362 -15.08 13.95 5.09
CA TYR A 362 -13.65 14.13 4.84
C TYR A 362 -13.33 15.54 4.33
N GLU A 363 -14.12 16.06 3.39
CA GLU A 363 -13.96 17.42 2.88
C GLU A 363 -14.10 18.45 4.00
N GLN A 364 -15.08 18.32 4.89
CA GLN A 364 -15.28 19.27 6.01
C GLN A 364 -14.12 19.29 7.01
N THR A 365 -13.46 18.14 7.21
CA THR A 365 -12.40 17.98 8.21
C THR A 365 -11.00 18.28 7.65
N HIS A 366 -10.79 18.07 6.34
CA HIS A 366 -9.46 18.15 5.70
C HIS A 366 -9.33 19.29 4.67
N ASN A 367 -10.41 20.00 4.33
CA ASN A 367 -10.37 21.17 3.45
C ASN A 367 -10.15 22.48 4.23
N THR A 368 -9.29 22.45 5.26
CA THR A 368 -9.11 23.49 6.30
C THR A 368 -8.61 24.85 5.82
N LEU A 369 -8.46 25.05 4.51
CA LEU A 369 -8.02 26.33 3.93
C LEU A 369 -8.83 26.76 2.68
N GLY A 370 -9.95 26.09 2.35
CA GLY A 370 -10.70 26.32 1.10
C GLY A 370 -12.16 26.79 1.23
N LEU A 371 -12.78 26.64 2.41
CA LEU A 371 -14.14 27.12 2.67
C LEU A 371 -14.12 27.84 4.02
N GLY A 372 -14.20 29.18 3.98
CA GLY A 372 -14.01 30.03 5.15
C GLY A 372 -14.85 29.61 6.36
N ARG A 373 -14.17 29.18 7.42
CA ARG A 373 -14.71 29.26 8.79
C ARG A 373 -14.25 30.60 9.40
N PRO A 374 -15.11 31.32 10.14
CA PRO A 374 -14.66 32.45 10.94
C PRO A 374 -13.66 31.93 11.98
N MET A 375 -12.54 32.64 12.15
CA MET A 375 -11.64 32.43 13.27
C MET A 375 -12.44 32.58 14.58
N THR A 376 -12.70 31.47 15.26
CA THR A 376 -12.93 31.50 16.70
C THR A 376 -11.66 30.98 17.35
N ALA A 377 -11.03 31.87 18.12
CA ALA A 377 -9.77 31.66 18.80
C ALA A 377 -9.75 30.33 19.58
N HIS A 378 -8.69 29.55 19.38
CA HIS A 378 -8.31 28.49 20.31
C HIS A 378 -8.02 29.12 21.67
N HIS A 379 -8.86 28.82 22.67
CA HIS A 379 -8.44 28.91 24.06
C HIS A 379 -7.57 27.69 24.38
N ASN A 380 -6.30 27.96 24.70
CA ASN A 380 -5.43 27.05 25.43
C ASN A 380 -6.09 26.69 26.76
N SER A 381 -6.47 25.44 26.96
CA SER A 381 -6.62 24.86 28.30
C SER A 381 -5.37 24.03 28.59
N GLN A 382 -4.37 24.68 29.19
CA GLN A 382 -3.39 23.99 30.01
C GLN A 382 -4.13 23.40 31.21
N ALA A 383 -4.01 22.09 31.39
CA ALA A 383 -4.46 21.39 32.58
C ALA A 383 -3.39 21.57 33.67
N ASP A 384 -3.58 22.57 34.53
CA ASP A 384 -2.98 22.60 35.85
C ASP A 384 -3.95 21.90 36.82
N GLY A 385 -3.60 20.67 37.19
CA GLY A 385 -4.27 19.93 38.27
C GLY A 385 -3.69 20.37 39.61
N ALA A 386 -4.28 21.40 40.22
CA ALA A 386 -4.09 21.72 41.63
C ALA A 386 -5.13 20.94 42.44
N ILE A 387 -4.62 20.09 43.33
CA ILE A 387 -5.37 19.33 44.33
C ILE A 387 -5.75 20.30 45.46
N GLU A 388 -7.04 20.49 45.69
CA GLU A 388 -7.55 21.10 46.92
C GLU A 388 -7.56 20.02 48.02
N GLU A 389 -6.68 20.17 49.00
CA GLU A 389 -6.72 19.44 50.28
C GLU A 389 -7.58 20.21 51.28
N ASP A 390 -8.56 19.49 51.83
CA ASP A 390 -9.50 19.91 52.85
C ASP A 390 -8.82 19.88 54.23
N CYS A 391 -9.00 20.95 55.01
CA CYS A 391 -8.47 21.08 56.35
C CYS A 391 -9.31 20.28 57.36
N SER A 392 -8.71 19.33 58.08
CA SER A 392 -9.10 19.06 59.46
C SER A 392 -7.90 18.63 60.32
N GLU A 393 -7.96 19.12 61.56
CA GLU A 393 -6.96 19.13 62.62
C GLU A 393 -6.56 17.71 63.08
N ASP A 394 -5.28 17.49 63.43
CA ASP A 394 -4.93 17.07 64.81
C ASP A 394 -3.40 16.97 65.07
N VAL A 395 -3.01 17.80 66.04
CA VAL A 395 -2.00 17.77 67.11
C VAL A 395 -0.94 16.64 67.19
N SER A 396 0.26 17.06 67.64
CA SER A 396 1.35 16.34 68.36
C SER A 396 2.38 15.63 67.46
N ASP A 397 3.68 15.59 67.72
CA ASP A 397 4.61 16.24 68.65
C ASP A 397 6.02 15.82 68.20
N GLN A 398 7.05 16.63 68.50
CA GLN A 398 8.45 16.22 68.67
C GLN A 398 9.22 15.63 67.46
N ALA A 399 10.53 15.72 67.33
CA ALA A 399 11.54 16.62 67.84
C ALA A 399 12.83 16.28 67.07
N SER A 400 13.62 17.32 66.82
CA SER A 400 15.07 17.31 66.94
C SER A 400 15.97 16.68 65.85
N ASN A 401 16.93 17.54 65.48
CA ASN A 401 18.35 17.26 65.27
C ASN A 401 18.80 16.67 63.92
N GLY A 402 19.10 17.58 63.00
CA GLY A 402 20.46 18.12 62.93
C GLY A 402 21.51 17.33 62.13
N PRO A 403 22.58 17.99 61.70
CA PRO A 403 23.11 17.86 60.33
C PRO A 403 24.55 17.31 60.29
N ALA A 404 25.07 17.11 59.06
CA ALA A 404 26.47 17.34 58.62
C ALA A 404 26.89 16.30 57.54
N ILE A 405 27.12 16.69 56.27
CA ILE A 405 28.34 17.29 55.67
C ILE A 405 29.27 16.24 55.02
N SER A 406 29.62 16.53 53.74
CA SER A 406 30.88 16.21 53.02
C SER A 406 31.15 14.77 52.59
N TYR A 407 31.91 14.46 51.53
CA TYR A 407 32.41 15.12 50.31
C TYR A 407 33.14 13.99 49.56
N SER A 408 33.13 14.01 48.20
CA SER A 408 34.23 13.51 47.32
C SER A 408 34.47 11.98 47.33
N HIS A 409 35.08 11.31 46.35
CA HIS A 409 35.62 11.58 45.02
C HIS A 409 35.92 10.21 44.39
N ARG A 410 35.86 10.13 43.05
CA ARG A 410 36.65 9.25 42.15
C ARG A 410 36.70 7.73 42.42
N ARG A 411 36.25 6.96 41.43
CA ARG A 411 37.13 6.48 40.34
C ARG A 411 36.32 6.20 39.10
#